data_AF-A0ABD6FQZ4-F1
#
_entry.id   AF-A0ABD6FQZ4-F1
#
_cell.length_a   1.000
_cell.length_b   1.000
_cell.length_c   1.000
_cell.angle_alpha   90.00
_cell.angle_beta   90.00
_cell.angle_gamma   90.00
#
_symmetry.space_group_name_H-M   'P 1'
#
loop_
_entity.id
_entity.type
_entity.pdbx_description
1 polymer ?
#
loop_
_entity_poly.entity_id
_entity_poly.type
_entity_poly.pdbx_seq_one_letter_code
_entity_poly.pdbx_strand_id
1 'polypeptide(L)'
;MQRRFRWLAAVLVLGMLAAPVPATAQEGTPLARLEALEEAAYGQIKQGSLLARVEALEQDLLGTVQQGALLDRLSRLNGLFYAPASDGTSLMMRLSAAEWVLLGMMGSGAVEPRIQTLEELLLGEPQQGSVLSRLATIARMIWPDGAVSIAQRQVPAGTRVSLRLEAEVNSGSARVGQTIPFTVLRDVVVDGDLVILAGAQGEARVSEVQAAGALGRNGKISLDFGSVPAFDGTPVPLGLTQRTSNSGSEELAAAAGLTGVLLVGAATTVVLAPVGLAAGALIQGQNVVLPAGTEMVVEVTRAVPVTALRGL
;
A
#
# COMPACT_ATOMS: atom_id res chain seq x y z
N MET A 1 42.91 -50.44 13.00
CA MET A 1 43.95 -49.47 12.59
C MET A 1 43.29 -48.40 11.73
N GLN A 2 42.81 -47.31 12.32
CA GLN A 2 43.47 -45.99 12.40
C GLN A 2 43.62 -45.21 11.06
N ARG A 3 42.80 -44.14 10.95
CA ARG A 3 43.08 -42.75 10.49
C ARG A 3 43.44 -42.59 8.98
N ARG A 4 42.95 -41.61 8.21
CA ARG A 4 42.96 -40.12 8.30
C ARG A 4 42.01 -39.54 7.20
N PHE A 5 41.11 -38.57 7.46
CA PHE A 5 41.27 -37.09 7.28
C PHE A 5 41.61 -36.71 5.81
N ARG A 6 40.96 -35.82 5.02
CA ARG A 6 40.06 -34.65 5.24
C ARG A 6 39.84 -33.96 3.84
N TRP A 7 38.76 -33.18 3.58
CA TRP A 7 38.75 -32.21 2.43
C TRP A 7 37.55 -32.06 1.44
N LEU A 8 36.52 -31.24 1.77
CA LEU A 8 35.73 -30.28 0.93
C LEU A 8 35.12 -30.64 -0.44
N ALA A 9 33.77 -30.58 -0.52
CA ALA A 9 33.00 -29.44 -1.06
C ALA A 9 31.59 -29.90 -1.50
N ALA A 10 30.56 -29.60 -0.70
CA ALA A 10 29.16 -29.77 -1.09
C ALA A 10 28.44 -28.42 -0.93
N VAL A 11 28.23 -27.75 -2.05
CA VAL A 11 27.34 -26.58 -2.16
C VAL A 11 25.92 -27.15 -2.30
N LEU A 12 25.11 -26.98 -1.26
CA LEU A 12 23.70 -27.38 -1.25
C LEU A 12 22.87 -26.10 -1.24
N VAL A 13 22.48 -25.67 -2.44
CA VAL A 13 21.45 -24.63 -2.65
C VAL A 13 20.11 -25.31 -2.42
N LEU A 14 19.47 -25.04 -1.29
CA LEU A 14 18.09 -25.44 -1.04
C LEU A 14 17.20 -24.20 -1.11
N GLY A 15 16.41 -24.15 -2.18
CA GLY A 15 15.42 -23.11 -2.44
C GLY A 15 14.34 -23.07 -1.35
N MET A 16 14.11 -21.88 -0.82
CA MET A 16 13.08 -21.60 0.15
C MET A 16 11.81 -21.20 -0.61
N LEU A 17 10.81 -22.10 -0.62
CA LEU A 17 9.46 -21.83 -1.08
C LEU A 17 8.83 -20.77 -0.17
N ALA A 18 8.47 -19.61 -0.72
CA ALA A 18 7.66 -18.61 -0.03
C ALA A 18 6.21 -19.08 0.00
N ALA A 19 5.76 -19.58 1.17
CA ALA A 19 4.35 -19.77 1.46
C ALA A 19 3.70 -18.42 1.83
N PRO A 20 2.39 -18.23 1.59
CA PRO A 20 1.70 -17.01 1.97
C PRO A 20 1.55 -16.97 3.49
N VAL A 21 2.03 -15.90 4.12
CA VAL A 21 1.89 -15.70 5.56
C VAL A 21 0.50 -15.13 5.85
N PRO A 22 -0.34 -15.82 6.64
CA PRO A 22 -1.60 -15.25 7.11
C PRO A 22 -1.30 -14.20 8.19
N ALA A 23 -1.97 -13.06 8.10
CA ALA A 23 -1.92 -12.00 9.10
C ALA A 23 -2.74 -12.39 10.34
N THR A 24 -2.14 -13.09 11.31
CA THR A 24 -2.55 -13.12 12.73
C THR A 24 -1.48 -13.82 13.58
N ALA A 25 -0.49 -13.06 14.04
CA ALA A 25 0.38 -13.27 15.22
C ALA A 25 1.66 -12.47 14.97
N GLN A 26 2.03 -11.59 15.90
CA GLN A 26 3.33 -10.91 15.86
C GLN A 26 4.42 -11.92 16.22
N GLU A 27 4.70 -12.85 15.31
CA GLU A 27 5.71 -13.88 15.47
C GLU A 27 7.08 -13.32 15.11
N GLY A 28 7.82 -12.93 16.14
CA GLY A 28 9.20 -12.50 16.04
C GLY A 28 9.87 -12.55 17.40
N THR A 29 11.17 -12.83 17.41
CA THR A 29 12.01 -12.71 18.61
C THR A 29 11.95 -11.27 19.13
N PRO A 30 12.22 -11.03 20.44
CA PRO A 30 12.24 -9.66 20.97
C PRO A 30 13.19 -8.73 20.22
N LEU A 31 14.29 -9.29 19.70
CA LEU A 31 15.23 -8.57 18.85
C LEU A 31 14.59 -8.15 17.52
N ALA A 32 13.95 -9.08 16.80
CA ALA A 32 13.30 -8.76 15.52
C ALA A 32 12.19 -7.71 15.67
N ARG A 33 11.46 -7.73 16.79
CA ARG A 33 10.45 -6.70 17.11
C ARG A 33 11.09 -5.34 17.36
N LEU A 34 12.19 -5.30 18.11
CA LEU A 34 12.94 -4.06 18.34
C LEU A 34 13.48 -3.50 17.03
N GLU A 35 14.07 -4.34 16.18
CA GLU A 35 14.58 -3.93 14.86
C GLU A 35 13.47 -3.36 13.99
N ALA A 36 12.28 -3.98 13.95
CA ALA A 36 11.13 -3.46 13.23
C ALA A 36 10.66 -2.11 13.79
N LEU A 37 10.70 -1.90 15.11
CA LEU A 37 10.34 -0.63 15.72
C LEU A 37 11.38 0.47 15.45
N GLU A 38 12.66 0.14 15.43
CA GLU A 38 13.73 1.08 15.08
C GLU A 38 13.69 1.47 13.61
N GLU A 39 13.41 0.51 12.72
CA GLU A 39 13.17 0.78 11.30
C GLU A 39 11.95 1.71 11.12
N ALA A 40 10.85 1.45 11.85
CA ALA A 40 9.67 2.31 11.81
C ALA A 40 9.92 3.71 12.42
N ALA A 41 10.73 3.81 13.46
CA ALA A 41 11.03 5.09 14.13
C ALA A 41 12.05 5.93 13.34
N TYR A 42 13.18 5.33 12.96
CA TYR A 42 14.37 6.02 12.45
C TYR A 42 14.72 5.66 11.01
N GLY A 43 14.17 4.57 10.46
CA GLY A 43 14.56 4.04 9.14
C GLY A 43 15.90 3.31 9.16
N GLN A 44 16.39 2.94 10.34
CA GLN A 44 17.61 2.18 10.51
C GLN A 44 17.64 1.45 11.86
N ILE A 45 18.31 0.31 11.87
CA ILE A 45 18.55 -0.49 13.07
C ILE A 45 19.72 0.10 13.86
N LYS A 46 19.51 0.38 15.16
CA LYS A 46 20.56 0.90 16.05
C LYS A 46 21.45 -0.23 16.57
N GLN A 47 22.70 0.10 16.87
CA GLN A 47 23.67 -0.82 17.46
C GLN A 47 23.69 -0.71 19.00
N GLY A 48 24.14 -1.76 19.67
CA GLY A 48 24.30 -1.79 21.13
C GLY A 48 23.52 -2.90 21.81
N SER A 49 23.46 -2.85 23.14
CA SER A 49 22.69 -3.82 23.92
C SER A 49 21.19 -3.62 23.69
N LEU A 50 20.42 -4.71 23.76
CA LEU A 50 18.97 -4.66 23.56
C LEU A 50 18.31 -3.69 24.55
N LEU A 51 18.72 -3.71 25.81
CA LEU A 51 18.22 -2.79 26.83
C LEU A 51 18.49 -1.32 26.46
N ALA A 52 19.73 -0.97 26.12
CA ALA A 52 20.09 0.41 25.78
C ALA A 52 19.33 0.92 24.54
N ARG A 53 19.11 0.05 23.55
CA ARG A 53 18.32 0.35 22.36
C ARG A 53 16.84 0.60 22.68
N VAL A 54 16.23 -0.22 23.54
CA VAL A 54 14.86 0.01 24.02
C VAL A 54 14.76 1.31 24.82
N GLU A 55 15.72 1.58 25.71
CA GLU A 55 15.75 2.82 26.49
C GLU A 55 15.90 4.06 25.60
N ALA A 56 16.76 4.00 24.58
CA ALA A 56 16.90 5.08 23.60
C ALA A 56 15.60 5.28 22.82
N LEU A 57 14.95 4.20 22.39
CA LEU A 57 13.67 4.27 21.67
C LEU A 57 12.55 4.85 22.55
N GLU A 58 12.47 4.47 23.82
CA GLU A 58 11.53 5.07 24.78
C GLU A 58 11.83 6.54 25.04
N GLN A 59 13.10 6.91 25.18
CA GLN A 59 13.50 8.30 25.39
C GLN A 59 13.16 9.16 24.16
N ASP A 60 13.42 8.68 22.95
CA ASP A 60 13.16 9.42 21.71
C ASP A 60 11.66 9.48 21.40
N LEU A 61 10.90 8.40 21.64
CA LEU A 61 9.47 8.36 21.33
C LEU A 61 8.61 9.01 22.42
N LEU A 62 8.84 8.63 23.68
CA LEU A 62 8.01 9.01 24.83
C LEU A 62 8.61 10.20 25.61
N GLY A 63 9.92 10.42 25.53
CA GLY A 63 10.63 11.38 26.36
C GLY A 63 11.05 10.83 27.73
N THR A 64 10.69 9.59 28.05
CA THR A 64 10.98 8.95 29.33
C THR A 64 11.21 7.45 29.17
N VAL A 65 12.26 6.95 29.83
CA VAL A 65 12.51 5.51 29.97
C VAL A 65 11.46 4.88 30.88
N GLN A 66 10.85 3.79 30.42
CA GLN A 66 9.80 3.07 31.13
C GLN A 66 10.39 1.98 32.03
N GLN A 67 9.70 1.72 33.14
CA GLN A 67 10.05 0.64 34.06
C GLN A 67 9.32 -0.68 33.72
N GLY A 68 9.82 -1.78 34.28
CA GLY A 68 9.22 -3.11 34.16
C GLY A 68 9.95 -4.04 33.19
N ALA A 69 9.31 -5.17 32.89
CA ALA A 69 9.90 -6.20 32.03
C ALA A 69 10.07 -5.72 30.59
N LEU A 70 11.19 -6.13 29.97
CA LEU A 70 11.56 -5.73 28.61
C LEU A 70 10.50 -6.09 27.56
N LEU A 71 9.86 -7.27 27.68
CA LEU A 71 8.82 -7.70 26.74
C LEU A 71 7.57 -6.83 26.81
N ASP A 72 7.19 -6.40 28.02
CA ASP A 72 6.04 -5.52 28.21
C ASP A 72 6.32 -4.13 27.65
N ARG A 73 7.55 -3.64 27.87
CA ARG A 73 8.05 -2.38 27.31
C ARG A 73 8.01 -2.39 25.77
N LEU A 74 8.55 -3.43 25.14
CA LEU A 74 8.47 -3.62 23.69
C LEU A 74 7.02 -3.70 23.18
N SER A 75 6.14 -4.37 23.92
CA SER A 75 4.73 -4.50 23.55
C SER A 75 4.01 -3.15 23.63
N ARG A 76 4.31 -2.33 24.65
CA ARG A 76 3.80 -0.95 24.77
C ARG A 76 4.30 -0.05 23.65
N LEU A 77 5.59 -0.12 23.32
CA LEU A 77 6.19 0.61 22.20
C LEU A 77 5.53 0.25 20.88
N ASN A 78 5.29 -1.04 20.63
CA ASN A 78 4.57 -1.46 19.43
C ASN A 78 3.12 -0.97 19.40
N GLY A 79 2.44 -1.01 20.54
CA GLY A 79 1.08 -0.46 20.68
C GLY A 79 1.02 1.03 20.32
N LEU A 80 2.05 1.81 20.67
CA LEU A 80 2.08 3.25 20.39
C LEU A 80 2.01 3.60 18.89
N PHE A 81 2.61 2.77 18.01
CA PHE A 81 2.60 3.01 16.57
C PHE A 81 1.23 2.76 15.93
N TYR A 82 0.59 1.64 16.29
CA TYR A 82 -0.55 1.10 15.52
C TYR A 82 -1.82 0.94 16.33
N ALA A 83 -1.74 0.80 17.66
CA ALA A 83 -2.92 0.65 18.49
C ALA A 83 -3.48 2.04 18.88
N PRO A 84 -4.82 2.21 18.85
CA PRO A 84 -5.47 3.40 19.37
C PRO A 84 -5.11 3.63 20.85
N ALA A 85 -4.69 4.85 21.19
CA ALA A 85 -4.61 5.28 22.57
C ALA A 85 -6.01 5.47 23.19
N SER A 86 -6.09 5.98 24.42
CA SER A 86 -7.37 6.25 25.08
C SER A 86 -8.25 7.26 24.34
N ASP A 87 -7.66 8.10 23.48
CA ASP A 87 -8.38 9.03 22.60
C ASP A 87 -8.78 8.43 21.24
N GLY A 88 -8.52 7.13 21.03
CA GLY A 88 -8.89 6.42 19.82
C GLY A 88 -7.92 6.60 18.64
N THR A 89 -6.77 7.25 18.83
CA THR A 89 -5.79 7.49 17.75
C THR A 89 -4.43 6.87 18.05
N SER A 90 -3.75 6.38 17.01
CA SER A 90 -2.36 5.89 17.10
C SER A 90 -1.35 6.97 16.66
N LEU A 91 -0.06 6.78 16.95
CA LEU A 91 0.98 7.71 16.50
C LEU A 91 0.96 7.86 14.97
N MET A 92 0.90 6.74 14.24
CA MET A 92 0.93 6.77 12.78
C MET A 92 -0.29 7.50 12.23
N MET A 93 -1.47 7.29 12.82
CA MET A 93 -2.68 7.99 12.43
C MET A 93 -2.54 9.50 12.60
N ARG A 94 -2.01 9.97 13.73
CA ARG A 94 -1.79 11.40 13.98
C ARG A 94 -0.79 12.03 13.01
N LEU A 95 0.31 11.32 12.75
CA LEU A 95 1.32 11.77 11.81
C LEU A 95 0.76 11.85 10.39
N SER A 96 0.13 10.77 9.91
CA SER A 96 -0.50 10.73 8.59
C SER A 96 -1.61 11.78 8.44
N ALA A 97 -2.37 12.06 9.51
CA ALA A 97 -3.35 13.14 9.52
C ALA A 97 -2.68 14.50 9.31
N ALA A 98 -1.60 14.79 10.04
CA ALA A 98 -0.91 16.06 9.97
C ALA A 98 -0.28 16.28 8.59
N GLU A 99 0.33 15.23 8.03
CA GLU A 99 0.87 15.24 6.66
C GLU A 99 -0.22 15.45 5.63
N TRP A 100 -1.35 14.74 5.73
CA TRP A 100 -2.42 14.94 4.76
C TRP A 100 -2.97 16.37 4.82
N VAL A 101 -3.20 16.92 6.01
CA VAL A 101 -3.73 18.29 6.16
C VAL A 101 -2.75 19.34 5.62
N LEU A 102 -1.44 19.16 5.82
CA LEU A 102 -0.43 20.16 5.47
C LEU A 102 0.18 19.99 4.07
N LEU A 103 0.36 18.75 3.63
CA LEU A 103 1.06 18.39 2.39
C LEU A 103 0.12 17.82 1.32
N GLY A 104 -1.11 17.43 1.66
CA GLY A 104 -2.06 16.81 0.74
C GLY A 104 -1.67 15.38 0.31
N MET A 105 -0.76 14.73 1.03
CA MET A 105 -0.28 13.37 0.75
C MET A 105 0.04 12.62 2.04
N MET A 106 -0.04 11.28 2.01
CA MET A 106 0.50 10.46 3.09
C MET A 106 2.02 10.33 2.97
N GLY A 107 2.74 10.61 4.04
CA GLY A 107 4.16 10.30 4.13
C GLY A 107 4.38 8.79 4.23
N SER A 108 5.45 8.33 3.58
CA SER A 108 5.91 6.95 3.62
C SER A 108 7.24 6.86 4.38
N GLY A 109 7.46 5.74 5.06
CA GLY A 109 8.73 5.46 5.75
C GLY A 109 8.73 5.85 7.22
N ALA A 110 9.94 6.13 7.73
CA ALA A 110 10.20 6.30 9.15
C ALA A 110 9.55 7.55 9.74
N VAL A 111 9.19 7.47 11.03
CA VAL A 111 8.49 8.55 11.76
C VAL A 111 9.35 9.80 11.89
N GLU A 112 10.64 9.65 12.20
CA GLU A 112 11.52 10.80 12.51
C GLU A 112 11.68 11.77 11.32
N PRO A 113 12.05 11.34 10.10
CA PRO A 113 12.16 12.26 8.94
C PRO A 113 10.82 12.90 8.56
N ARG A 114 9.72 12.17 8.73
CA ARG A 114 8.36 12.65 8.46
C ARG A 114 7.98 13.80 9.38
N ILE A 115 8.23 13.67 10.67
CA ILE A 115 7.99 14.76 11.64
C ILE A 115 8.90 15.96 11.35
N GLN A 116 10.18 15.74 11.06
CA GLN A 116 11.11 16.82 10.71
C GLN A 116 10.61 17.62 9.49
N THR A 117 10.09 16.93 8.47
CA THR A 117 9.49 17.60 7.30
C THR A 117 8.33 18.52 7.68
N LEU A 118 7.46 18.08 8.60
CA LEU A 118 6.35 18.90 9.09
C LEU A 118 6.83 20.08 9.94
N GLU A 119 7.87 19.89 10.73
CA GLU A 119 8.47 20.94 11.57
C GLU A 119 9.19 21.99 10.74
N GLU A 120 9.95 21.59 9.73
CA GLU A 120 10.56 22.50 8.76
C GLU A 120 9.49 23.34 8.06
N LEU A 121 8.36 22.72 7.69
CA LEU A 121 7.25 23.41 7.06
C LEU A 121 6.56 24.43 8.00
N LEU A 122 6.27 24.03 9.24
CA LEU A 122 5.48 24.84 10.18
C LEU A 122 6.31 25.84 10.99
N LEU A 123 7.51 25.42 11.39
CA LEU A 123 8.36 26.09 12.39
C LEU A 123 9.71 26.55 11.81
N GLY A 124 10.03 26.13 10.58
CA GLY A 124 11.26 26.51 9.86
C GLY A 124 12.49 25.68 10.19
N GLU A 125 12.46 24.89 11.27
CA GLU A 125 13.60 24.09 11.73
C GLU A 125 13.09 22.82 12.47
N PRO A 126 13.86 21.71 12.46
CA PRO A 126 13.58 20.53 13.27
C PRO A 126 13.56 20.87 14.77
N GLN A 127 12.58 20.33 15.50
CA GLN A 127 12.42 20.58 16.93
C GLN A 127 13.12 19.51 17.77
N GLN A 128 13.47 19.89 18.99
CA GLN A 128 14.01 18.97 20.00
C GLN A 128 12.90 18.38 20.85
N GLY A 129 13.18 17.22 21.47
CA GLY A 129 12.27 16.54 22.39
C GLY A 129 11.75 15.23 21.81
N SER A 130 10.77 14.65 22.50
CA SER A 130 10.22 13.36 22.08
C SER A 130 9.28 13.50 20.90
N VAL A 131 9.20 12.46 20.08
CA VAL A 131 8.27 12.37 18.95
C VAL A 131 6.83 12.67 19.37
N LEU A 132 6.37 12.16 20.53
CA LEU A 132 5.03 12.47 21.02
C LEU A 132 4.84 13.96 21.34
N SER A 133 5.83 14.61 21.97
CA SER A 133 5.74 16.03 22.33
C SER A 133 5.75 16.94 21.11
N ARG A 134 6.57 16.60 20.11
CA ARG A 134 6.71 17.27 18.82
C ARG A 134 5.44 17.15 18.01
N LEU A 135 4.90 15.93 17.87
CA LEU A 135 3.65 15.68 17.18
C LEU A 135 2.45 16.35 17.86
N ALA A 136 2.41 16.40 19.19
CA ALA A 136 1.39 17.16 19.92
C ALA A 136 1.48 18.68 19.67
N THR A 137 2.68 19.20 19.47
CA THR A 137 2.91 20.62 19.12
C THR A 137 2.41 20.92 17.72
N ILE A 138 2.73 20.06 16.75
CA ILE A 138 2.17 20.09 15.39
C ILE A 138 0.65 20.04 15.42
N ALA A 139 0.06 19.09 16.18
CA ALA A 139 -1.39 18.91 16.24
C ALA A 139 -2.12 20.17 16.76
N ARG A 140 -1.56 20.89 17.73
CA ARG A 140 -2.11 22.15 18.25
C ARG A 140 -2.06 23.31 17.26
N MET A 141 -1.19 23.24 16.25
CA MET A 141 -1.15 24.22 15.17
C MET A 141 -2.18 23.93 14.08
N ILE A 142 -2.49 22.65 13.85
CA ILE A 142 -3.40 22.20 12.79
C ILE A 142 -4.86 22.21 13.24
N TRP A 143 -5.15 21.68 14.44
CA TRP A 143 -6.53 21.47 14.92
C TRP A 143 -6.86 22.36 16.12
N PRO A 144 -8.07 22.96 16.18
CA PRO A 144 -8.49 23.83 17.29
C PRO A 144 -8.39 23.18 18.67
N ASP A 145 -8.78 21.91 18.79
CA ASP A 145 -8.73 21.14 20.04
C ASP A 145 -7.35 20.48 20.27
N GLY A 146 -6.40 20.70 19.36
CA GLY A 146 -5.07 20.08 19.39
C GLY A 146 -5.07 18.56 19.24
N ALA A 147 -6.17 17.98 18.75
CA ALA A 147 -6.36 16.55 18.59
C ALA A 147 -7.00 16.24 17.23
N VAL A 148 -6.64 15.08 16.68
CA VAL A 148 -7.24 14.57 15.44
C VAL A 148 -8.66 14.14 15.73
N SER A 149 -9.62 14.75 15.05
CA SER A 149 -11.03 14.38 15.16
C SER A 149 -11.29 13.14 14.31
N ILE A 150 -11.83 12.09 14.91
CA ILE A 150 -12.07 10.81 14.24
C ILE A 150 -13.54 10.38 14.30
N ALA A 151 -13.95 9.56 13.34
CA ALA A 151 -15.28 8.98 13.30
C ALA A 151 -15.24 7.52 12.86
N GLN A 152 -16.03 6.67 13.52
CA GLN A 152 -16.26 5.32 13.00
C GLN A 152 -17.18 5.42 11.78
N ARG A 153 -16.74 4.82 10.68
CA ARG A 153 -17.46 4.76 9.41
C ARG A 153 -17.45 3.34 8.87
N GLN A 154 -18.43 3.02 8.05
CA GLN A 154 -18.45 1.79 7.29
C GLN A 154 -18.34 2.16 5.82
N VAL A 155 -17.25 1.74 5.17
CA VAL A 155 -17.09 1.90 3.72
C VAL A 155 -18.02 0.93 3.05
N PRO A 156 -19.04 1.37 2.28
CA PRO A 156 -19.94 0.45 1.62
C PRO A 156 -19.25 -0.29 0.47
N ALA A 157 -19.71 -1.52 0.19
CA ALA A 157 -19.36 -2.17 -1.07
C ALA A 157 -19.87 -1.33 -2.26
N GLY A 158 -19.11 -1.28 -3.36
CA GLY A 158 -19.41 -0.43 -4.51
C GLY A 158 -18.92 1.02 -4.38
N THR A 159 -18.26 1.39 -3.27
CA THR A 159 -17.60 2.71 -3.15
C THR A 159 -16.52 2.82 -4.20
N ARG A 160 -16.57 3.87 -5.03
CA ARG A 160 -15.64 4.09 -6.13
C ARG A 160 -14.34 4.69 -5.64
N VAL A 161 -13.23 4.15 -6.12
CA VAL A 161 -11.87 4.61 -5.84
C VAL A 161 -11.18 4.87 -7.18
N SER A 162 -10.81 6.12 -7.43
CA SER A 162 -10.00 6.50 -8.58
C SER A 162 -8.53 6.27 -8.26
N LEU A 163 -7.83 5.52 -9.09
CA LEU A 163 -6.41 5.19 -8.92
C LEU A 163 -5.64 5.35 -10.23
N ARG A 164 -4.32 5.37 -10.12
CA ARG A 164 -3.37 5.44 -11.24
C ARG A 164 -2.31 4.35 -11.09
N LEU A 165 -2.07 3.60 -12.15
CA LEU A 165 -0.95 2.66 -12.21
C LEU A 165 0.36 3.42 -12.28
N GLU A 166 1.35 3.05 -11.47
CA GLU A 166 2.67 3.70 -11.44
C GLU A 166 3.70 2.98 -12.34
N ALA A 167 3.33 1.82 -12.90
CA ALA A 167 4.17 1.06 -13.82
C ALA A 167 3.38 0.55 -15.04
N GLU A 168 4.09 0.36 -16.16
CA GLU A 168 3.51 -0.21 -17.37
C GLU A 168 3.25 -1.72 -17.22
N VAL A 169 2.18 -2.21 -17.83
CA VAL A 169 1.85 -3.64 -17.95
C VAL A 169 1.57 -4.00 -19.40
N ASN A 170 2.29 -4.98 -19.94
CA ASN A 170 2.16 -5.41 -21.33
C ASN A 170 1.85 -6.90 -21.43
N SER A 171 0.81 -7.29 -22.17
CA SER A 171 0.33 -8.67 -22.23
C SER A 171 1.34 -9.64 -22.87
N GLY A 172 2.31 -9.13 -23.62
CA GLY A 172 3.36 -9.92 -24.25
C GLY A 172 4.55 -10.24 -23.34
N SER A 173 4.79 -9.44 -22.30
CA SER A 173 5.96 -9.56 -21.42
C SER A 173 5.61 -9.74 -19.93
N ALA A 174 4.40 -9.36 -19.53
CA ALA A 174 3.93 -9.49 -18.16
C ALA A 174 3.83 -10.96 -17.74
N ARG A 175 3.98 -11.20 -16.45
CA ARG A 175 3.91 -12.54 -15.84
C ARG A 175 2.83 -12.58 -14.79
N VAL A 176 2.09 -13.69 -14.71
CA VAL A 176 1.17 -13.93 -13.59
C VAL A 176 1.95 -13.83 -12.28
N GLY A 177 1.40 -13.11 -11.31
CA GLY A 177 2.06 -12.81 -10.04
C GLY A 177 2.90 -11.53 -10.03
N GLN A 178 3.14 -10.89 -11.19
CA GLN A 178 3.81 -9.59 -11.25
C GLN A 178 3.01 -8.54 -10.47
N THR A 179 3.70 -7.83 -9.58
CA THR A 179 3.13 -6.71 -8.82
C THR A 179 3.29 -5.40 -9.58
N ILE A 180 2.26 -4.57 -9.53
CA ILE A 180 2.16 -3.28 -10.19
C ILE A 180 1.68 -2.26 -9.14
N PRO A 181 2.54 -1.31 -8.74
CA PRO A 181 2.14 -0.28 -7.78
C PRO A 181 1.06 0.63 -8.39
N PHE A 182 0.14 1.08 -7.56
CA PHE A 182 -0.83 2.11 -7.90
C PHE A 182 -0.98 3.14 -6.78
N THR A 183 -1.45 4.33 -7.15
CA THR A 183 -1.72 5.44 -6.23
C THR A 183 -3.17 5.88 -6.36
N VAL A 184 -3.86 6.08 -5.23
CA VAL A 184 -5.20 6.68 -5.20
C VAL A 184 -5.11 8.15 -5.59
N LEU A 185 -5.93 8.56 -6.55
CA LEU A 185 -5.90 9.91 -7.12
C LEU A 185 -6.75 10.92 -6.37
N ARG A 186 -7.79 10.45 -5.68
CA ARG A 186 -8.79 11.31 -5.03
C ARG A 186 -9.17 10.77 -3.68
N ASP A 187 -9.42 11.69 -2.77
CA ASP A 187 -9.98 11.40 -1.46
C ASP A 187 -11.31 10.65 -1.59
N VAL A 188 -11.47 9.60 -0.79
CA VAL A 188 -12.72 8.86 -0.66
C VAL A 188 -13.36 9.26 0.65
N VAL A 189 -14.50 9.93 0.55
CA VAL A 189 -15.27 10.46 1.68
C VAL A 189 -16.56 9.68 1.84
N VAL A 190 -16.88 9.28 3.08
CA VAL A 190 -18.11 8.57 3.45
C VAL A 190 -18.78 9.35 4.58
N ASP A 191 -20.03 9.75 4.36
CA ASP A 191 -20.82 10.55 5.31
C ASP A 191 -20.09 11.80 5.82
N GLY A 192 -19.39 12.50 4.90
CA GLY A 192 -18.64 13.73 5.18
C GLY A 192 -17.26 13.52 5.81
N ASP A 193 -16.89 12.28 6.16
CA ASP A 193 -15.60 11.98 6.78
C ASP A 193 -14.67 11.26 5.80
N LEU A 194 -13.40 11.61 5.88
CA LEU A 194 -12.36 11.15 4.97
C LEU A 194 -11.86 9.76 5.37
N VAL A 195 -12.00 8.82 4.44
CA VAL A 195 -11.72 7.40 4.69
C VAL A 195 -10.45 6.91 4.02
N ILE A 196 -10.27 7.23 2.73
CA ILE A 196 -9.06 6.87 1.98
C ILE A 196 -8.46 8.16 1.45
N LEU A 197 -7.20 8.40 1.77
CA LEU A 197 -6.49 9.61 1.37
C LEU A 197 -6.06 9.51 -0.10
N ALA A 198 -6.14 10.63 -0.82
CA ALA A 198 -5.38 10.81 -2.04
C ALA A 198 -3.88 10.59 -1.76
N GLY A 199 -3.19 9.94 -2.69
CA GLY A 199 -1.81 9.51 -2.49
C GLY A 199 -1.65 8.15 -1.78
N ALA A 200 -2.72 7.54 -1.27
CA ALA A 200 -2.64 6.19 -0.71
C ALA A 200 -2.13 5.20 -1.77
N GLN A 201 -1.10 4.44 -1.43
CA GLN A 201 -0.48 3.47 -2.33
C GLN A 201 -1.00 2.06 -2.06
N GLY A 202 -1.10 1.28 -3.12
CA GLY A 202 -1.41 -0.15 -3.06
C GLY A 202 -0.70 -0.92 -4.16
N GLU A 203 -0.87 -2.23 -4.14
CA GLU A 203 -0.23 -3.16 -5.06
C GLU A 203 -1.27 -3.98 -5.81
N ALA A 204 -1.33 -3.83 -7.13
CA ALA A 204 -2.10 -4.72 -7.99
C ALA A 204 -1.23 -5.89 -8.44
N ARG A 205 -1.82 -7.07 -8.65
CA ARG A 205 -1.15 -8.26 -9.13
C ARG A 205 -1.75 -8.73 -10.44
N VAL A 206 -0.91 -9.10 -11.41
CA VAL A 206 -1.35 -9.77 -12.64
C VAL A 206 -1.91 -11.14 -12.27
N SER A 207 -3.22 -11.33 -12.44
CA SER A 207 -3.91 -12.60 -12.16
C SER A 207 -3.99 -13.50 -13.38
N GLU A 208 -3.99 -12.92 -14.57
CA GLU A 208 -4.03 -13.65 -15.84
C GLU A 208 -3.31 -12.85 -16.93
N VAL A 209 -2.57 -13.54 -17.80
CA VAL A 209 -1.94 -12.92 -18.96
C VAL A 209 -2.01 -13.86 -20.16
N GLN A 210 -2.38 -13.30 -21.31
CA GLN A 210 -2.33 -13.96 -22.60
C GLN A 210 -1.65 -13.03 -23.59
N ALA A 211 -0.54 -13.49 -24.18
CA ALA A 211 0.12 -12.75 -25.26
C ALA A 211 -0.71 -12.83 -26.55
N ALA A 212 -0.58 -11.80 -27.38
CA ALA A 212 -1.14 -11.81 -28.71
C ALA A 212 -0.57 -12.94 -29.55
N GLY A 213 -1.36 -13.45 -30.48
CA GLY A 213 -1.01 -14.60 -31.32
C GLY A 213 -1.46 -14.46 -32.76
N ALA A 214 -1.23 -15.54 -33.51
CA ALA A 214 -1.69 -15.69 -34.89
C ALA A 214 -3.21 -15.66 -35.01
N LEU A 215 -3.69 -15.46 -36.24
CA LEU A 215 -5.12 -15.46 -36.60
C LEU A 215 -5.93 -14.38 -35.85
N GLY A 216 -5.30 -13.24 -35.58
CA GLY A 216 -5.95 -12.08 -34.94
C GLY A 216 -6.25 -12.27 -33.45
N ARG A 217 -5.68 -13.29 -32.78
CA ARG A 217 -5.89 -13.48 -31.33
C ARG A 217 -5.20 -12.37 -30.53
N ASN A 218 -5.99 -11.44 -30.02
CA ASN A 218 -5.49 -10.35 -29.19
C ASN A 218 -4.99 -10.84 -27.82
N GLY A 219 -4.09 -10.05 -27.23
CA GLY A 219 -3.63 -10.28 -25.87
C GLY A 219 -4.70 -9.93 -24.83
N LYS A 220 -4.50 -10.41 -23.61
CA LYS A 220 -5.37 -10.18 -22.45
C LYS A 220 -4.51 -10.02 -21.20
N ILE A 221 -4.89 -9.09 -20.32
CA ILE A 221 -4.35 -8.95 -18.97
C ILE A 221 -5.51 -8.82 -18.00
N SER A 222 -5.46 -9.56 -16.90
CA SER A 222 -6.36 -9.39 -15.76
C SER A 222 -5.53 -8.94 -14.55
N LEU A 223 -6.03 -7.94 -13.84
CA LEU A 223 -5.40 -7.38 -12.64
C LEU A 223 -6.28 -7.61 -11.42
N ASP A 224 -5.67 -8.05 -10.33
CA ASP A 224 -6.24 -8.08 -8.99
C ASP A 224 -5.67 -6.89 -8.20
N PHE A 225 -6.51 -5.96 -7.77
CA PHE A 225 -6.07 -4.74 -7.08
C PHE A 225 -5.81 -4.94 -5.58
N GLY A 226 -6.07 -6.12 -5.04
CA GLY A 226 -5.81 -6.42 -3.63
C GLY A 226 -6.58 -5.47 -2.70
N SER A 227 -5.84 -4.71 -1.89
CA SER A 227 -6.40 -3.73 -0.95
C SER A 227 -5.59 -2.45 -0.90
N VAL A 228 -6.26 -1.36 -0.54
CA VAL A 228 -5.64 -0.08 -0.20
C VAL A 228 -5.83 0.22 1.29
N PRO A 229 -4.85 0.80 1.99
CA PRO A 229 -5.04 1.23 3.37
C PRO A 229 -6.04 2.39 3.45
N ALA A 230 -7.00 2.29 4.38
CA ALA A 230 -7.78 3.43 4.86
C ALA A 230 -6.89 4.35 5.72
N PHE A 231 -7.46 5.48 6.16
CA PHE A 231 -6.81 6.48 7.01
C PHE A 231 -6.23 5.89 8.31
N ASP A 232 -6.90 4.89 8.90
CA ASP A 232 -6.44 4.19 10.11
C ASP A 232 -5.52 3.00 9.82
N GLY A 233 -5.16 2.76 8.55
CA GLY A 233 -4.37 1.62 8.10
C GLY A 233 -5.19 0.35 7.84
N THR A 234 -6.51 0.36 8.05
CA THR A 234 -7.36 -0.82 7.78
C THR A 234 -7.33 -1.15 6.28
N PRO A 235 -7.05 -2.41 5.88
CA PRO A 235 -7.03 -2.77 4.47
C PRO A 235 -8.44 -2.82 3.87
N VAL A 236 -8.70 -1.94 2.89
CA VAL A 236 -9.96 -1.88 2.14
C VAL A 236 -9.78 -2.63 0.82
N PRO A 237 -10.50 -3.74 0.60
CA PRO A 237 -10.33 -4.58 -0.58
C PRO A 237 -10.96 -3.93 -1.82
N LEU A 238 -10.21 -3.89 -2.91
CA LEU A 238 -10.58 -3.26 -4.17
C LEU A 238 -10.84 -4.31 -5.25
N GLY A 239 -11.73 -3.99 -6.18
CA GLY A 239 -12.07 -4.86 -7.31
C GLY A 239 -12.59 -4.06 -8.50
N LEU A 240 -12.57 -4.66 -9.68
CA LEU A 240 -13.03 -3.98 -10.90
C LEU A 240 -14.54 -3.73 -10.86
N THR A 241 -14.93 -2.52 -11.28
CA THR A 241 -16.31 -2.09 -11.44
C THR A 241 -17.01 -2.91 -12.54
N GLN A 242 -18.17 -3.51 -12.28
CA GLN A 242 -18.98 -4.20 -13.32
C GLN A 242 -19.54 -3.22 -14.39
N ARG A 243 -19.43 -1.91 -14.18
CA ARG A 243 -20.10 -0.86 -14.98
C ARG A 243 -19.19 -0.02 -15.89
N THR A 244 -17.89 -0.29 -15.96
CA THR A 244 -16.97 0.44 -16.86
C THR A 244 -16.95 -0.12 -18.30
N SER A 245 -18.02 -0.79 -18.72
CA SER A 245 -18.26 -1.22 -20.11
C SER A 245 -19.01 -0.17 -20.95
N ASN A 246 -19.30 1.02 -20.41
CA ASN A 246 -20.24 1.96 -21.04
C ASN A 246 -19.60 3.26 -21.58
N SER A 247 -18.32 3.26 -21.91
CA SER A 247 -17.74 4.23 -22.84
C SER A 247 -17.35 3.53 -24.14
N GLY A 248 -18.36 3.29 -24.98
CA GLY A 248 -18.20 3.05 -26.42
C GLY A 248 -17.81 1.63 -26.86
N SER A 249 -18.64 0.62 -26.58
CA SER A 249 -18.88 -0.52 -27.49
C SER A 249 -19.95 -1.44 -26.90
N GLU A 250 -21.20 -1.18 -27.26
CA GLU A 250 -22.31 -2.09 -27.01
C GLU A 250 -22.22 -3.31 -27.95
N GLU A 251 -21.56 -4.38 -27.51
CA GLU A 251 -21.92 -5.76 -27.89
C GLU A 251 -21.32 -6.77 -26.88
N LEU A 252 -22.20 -7.44 -26.13
CA LEU A 252 -22.03 -8.74 -25.46
C LEU A 252 -20.86 -8.87 -24.44
N ALA A 253 -21.02 -8.86 -23.11
CA ALA A 253 -22.17 -9.17 -22.25
C ALA A 253 -22.87 -10.51 -22.58
N ALA A 254 -22.22 -11.64 -22.30
CA ALA A 254 -22.92 -12.87 -21.99
C ALA A 254 -22.20 -13.64 -20.87
N ALA A 255 -22.91 -13.75 -19.75
CA ALA A 255 -22.77 -14.65 -18.60
C ALA A 255 -21.79 -15.84 -18.76
N ALA A 256 -21.02 -16.24 -17.76
CA ALA A 256 -21.45 -16.47 -16.39
C ALA A 256 -20.24 -16.60 -15.45
N GLY A 257 -20.32 -15.96 -14.27
CA GLY A 257 -19.58 -16.34 -13.06
C GLY A 257 -18.05 -16.35 -13.14
N LEU A 258 -17.44 -15.43 -12.39
CA LEU A 258 -16.01 -15.37 -12.00
C LEU A 258 -15.08 -14.51 -12.88
N THR A 259 -14.34 -13.67 -12.14
CA THR A 259 -13.07 -12.98 -12.46
C THR A 259 -13.10 -11.82 -13.47
N GLY A 260 -12.72 -10.64 -12.96
CA GLY A 260 -12.73 -9.36 -13.65
C GLY A 260 -11.85 -9.34 -14.90
N VAL A 261 -12.45 -8.86 -15.99
CA VAL A 261 -11.75 -8.53 -17.23
C VAL A 261 -12.26 -7.17 -17.64
N LEU A 262 -11.37 -6.17 -17.66
CA LEU A 262 -11.61 -4.91 -18.35
C LEU A 262 -10.71 -4.90 -19.59
N LEU A 263 -11.34 -4.95 -20.77
CA LEU A 263 -10.67 -4.70 -22.04
C LEU A 263 -10.70 -3.20 -22.29
N VAL A 264 -9.58 -2.51 -22.09
CA VAL A 264 -9.41 -1.14 -22.61
C VAL A 264 -8.86 -1.24 -24.02
N GLY A 265 -9.76 -1.16 -25.00
CA GLY A 265 -9.40 -0.95 -26.40
C GLY A 265 -8.93 0.49 -26.58
N ALA A 266 -7.63 0.69 -26.79
CA ALA A 266 -7.12 1.98 -27.24
C ALA A 266 -7.59 2.22 -28.68
N ALA A 267 -8.70 2.93 -28.82
CA ALA A 267 -9.12 3.54 -30.06
C ALA A 267 -8.20 4.74 -30.37
N THR A 268 -7.09 4.51 -31.06
CA THR A 268 -6.46 5.56 -31.87
C THR A 268 -6.02 4.99 -33.20
N THR A 269 -6.79 5.34 -34.23
CA THR A 269 -6.57 5.19 -35.68
C THR A 269 -6.61 3.77 -36.25
N VAL A 270 -7.82 3.26 -36.48
CA VAL A 270 -8.07 2.30 -37.56
C VAL A 270 -8.00 3.07 -38.90
N VAL A 271 -6.85 3.03 -39.58
CA VAL A 271 -6.80 3.30 -41.02
C VAL A 271 -6.98 1.96 -41.72
N LEU A 272 -8.24 1.62 -42.01
CA LEU A 272 -8.57 0.49 -42.88
C LEU A 272 -8.32 0.95 -44.33
N ALA A 273 -7.10 0.78 -44.83
CA ALA A 273 -6.88 0.89 -46.27
C ALA A 273 -7.57 -0.32 -46.94
N PRO A 274 -8.48 -0.11 -47.90
CA PRO A 274 -8.97 -1.21 -48.70
C PRO A 274 -7.86 -1.61 -49.67
N VAL A 275 -7.79 -2.91 -49.98
CA VAL A 275 -7.48 -3.53 -51.29
C VAL A 275 -6.63 -4.80 -51.10
N GLY A 276 -7.27 -5.94 -51.42
CA GLY A 276 -6.69 -6.96 -52.28
C GLY A 276 -5.58 -7.87 -51.75
N LEU A 277 -5.99 -9.11 -51.41
CA LEU A 277 -5.28 -10.37 -51.67
C LEU A 277 -3.78 -10.49 -51.33
N ALA A 278 -3.49 -11.29 -50.29
CA ALA A 278 -2.52 -12.37 -50.41
C ALA A 278 -2.99 -13.57 -49.56
N ALA A 279 -3.25 -14.70 -50.22
CA ALA A 279 -3.42 -15.99 -49.54
C ALA A 279 -2.15 -16.29 -48.73
N GLY A 280 -2.23 -16.22 -47.40
CA GLY A 280 -1.13 -16.58 -46.48
C GLY A 280 -0.68 -15.51 -45.48
N ALA A 281 -1.20 -14.28 -45.51
CA ALA A 281 -0.89 -13.29 -44.49
C ALA A 281 -1.66 -13.57 -43.19
N LEU A 282 -1.00 -14.24 -42.23
CA LEU A 282 -1.51 -14.42 -40.88
C LEU A 282 -1.74 -13.04 -40.23
N ILE A 283 -2.99 -12.67 -39.98
CA ILE A 283 -3.33 -11.50 -39.17
C ILE A 283 -2.71 -11.72 -37.78
N GLN A 284 -1.82 -10.83 -37.36
CA GLN A 284 -1.27 -10.86 -36.00
C GLN A 284 -2.21 -10.09 -35.07
N GLY A 285 -2.58 -10.71 -33.94
CA GLY A 285 -3.27 -9.99 -32.87
C GLY A 285 -2.35 -8.96 -32.23
N GLN A 286 -2.95 -8.03 -31.48
CA GLN A 286 -2.20 -6.97 -30.77
C GLN A 286 -2.12 -7.25 -29.26
N ASN A 287 -0.98 -6.91 -28.66
CA ASN A 287 -0.82 -6.97 -27.21
C ASN A 287 -1.56 -5.81 -26.54
N VAL A 288 -2.10 -6.05 -25.35
CA VAL A 288 -2.64 -5.00 -24.49
C VAL A 288 -1.48 -4.37 -23.75
N VAL A 289 -1.37 -3.05 -23.81
CA VAL A 289 -0.38 -2.27 -23.06
C VAL A 289 -1.13 -1.26 -22.22
N LEU A 290 -0.93 -1.30 -20.91
CA LEU A 290 -1.38 -0.31 -19.96
C LEU A 290 -0.17 0.51 -19.55
N PRO A 291 0.04 1.73 -20.09
CA PRO A 291 1.17 2.57 -19.73
C PRO A 291 1.19 2.94 -18.24
N ALA A 292 2.37 3.25 -17.71
CA ALA A 292 2.45 3.98 -16.44
C ALA A 292 1.66 5.29 -16.56
N GLY A 293 0.93 5.64 -15.49
CA GLY A 293 0.02 6.77 -15.48
C GLY A 293 -1.42 6.44 -15.91
N THR A 294 -1.73 5.19 -16.26
CA THR A 294 -3.11 4.80 -16.60
C THR A 294 -4.04 4.99 -15.40
N GLU A 295 -5.07 5.81 -15.57
CA GLU A 295 -6.10 6.05 -14.55
C GLU A 295 -7.26 5.04 -14.66
N MET A 296 -7.72 4.52 -13.53
CA MET A 296 -8.81 3.54 -13.46
C MET A 296 -9.74 3.84 -12.29
N VAL A 297 -10.99 3.40 -12.41
CA VAL A 297 -11.97 3.44 -11.31
C VAL A 297 -12.31 2.01 -10.88
N VAL A 298 -11.93 1.69 -9.65
CA VAL A 298 -12.24 0.41 -9.00
C VAL A 298 -13.30 0.63 -7.91
N GLU A 299 -13.91 -0.45 -7.46
CA GLU A 299 -14.93 -0.44 -6.43
C GLU A 299 -14.48 -1.25 -5.21
N VAL A 300 -14.90 -0.82 -4.02
CA VAL A 300 -14.71 -1.59 -2.79
C VAL A 300 -15.55 -2.86 -2.86
N THR A 301 -14.95 -4.04 -2.66
CA THR A 301 -15.61 -5.33 -2.93
C THR A 301 -16.57 -5.78 -1.82
N ARG A 302 -16.35 -5.34 -0.59
CA ARG A 302 -17.18 -5.65 0.57
C ARG A 302 -17.17 -4.51 1.57
N ALA A 303 -18.22 -4.40 2.38
CA ALA A 303 -18.26 -3.37 3.39
C ALA A 303 -17.15 -3.57 4.44
N VAL A 304 -16.46 -2.49 4.83
CA VAL A 304 -15.37 -2.52 5.82
C VAL A 304 -15.58 -1.42 6.86
N PRO A 305 -15.62 -1.75 8.17
CA PRO A 305 -15.58 -0.74 9.22
C PRO A 305 -14.17 -0.15 9.31
N VAL A 306 -14.10 1.17 9.39
CA VAL A 306 -12.87 1.95 9.40
C VAL A 306 -13.01 3.16 10.32
N THR A 307 -11.89 3.64 10.82
CA THR A 307 -11.81 4.92 11.50
C THR A 307 -11.41 5.99 10.48
N ALA A 308 -12.31 6.93 10.24
CA ALA A 308 -12.16 8.03 9.31
C ALA A 308 -11.65 9.29 10.01
N LEU A 309 -10.96 10.15 9.27
CA LEU A 309 -10.69 11.52 9.70
C LEU A 309 -11.99 12.32 9.59
N ARG A 310 -12.47 12.84 10.71
CA ARG A 310 -13.68 13.66 10.73
C ARG A 310 -13.42 14.97 10.03
N GLY A 311 -14.38 15.40 9.22
CA GLY A 311 -14.32 16.62 8.41
C GLY A 311 -13.60 17.79 9.10
N LEU A 312 -12.72 18.43 8.33
CA LEU A 312 -12.20 19.77 8.62
C LEU A 312 -13.33 20.81 8.48
#